data_AF-A0A544XBV0-F1
#
_entry.id   AF-A0A544XBV0-F1
#
_cell.length_a   1.000
_cell.length_b   1.000
_cell.length_c   1.000
_cell.angle_alpha   90.00
_cell.angle_beta   90.00
_cell.angle_gamma   90.00
#
_symmetry.space_group_name_H-M   'P 1'
#
loop_
_entity.id
_entity.type
_entity.pdbx_description
1 polymer ?
#
loop_
_entity_poly.entity_id
_entity_poly.type
_entity_poly.pdbx_seq_one_letter_code
_entity_poly.pdbx_strand_id
1 'polypeptide(L)'
;KAGAAEVAKAGRHLRAVLDPDGEERDEQADYERRFLRVRPGKGGGVEGEFYLPREPGARLMTLLQEYAKKKADGDDRTLTERQADALIAALLEQKIVTE
;
A
#
# COMPACT_ATOMS: atom_id res chain seq x y z
N LYS A 1 -8.55 24.43 -27.03
CA LYS A 1 -7.36 24.10 -26.22
C LYS A 1 -7.65 22.78 -25.54
N ALA A 2 -6.87 21.73 -25.77
CA ALA A 2 -7.06 20.45 -25.06
C ALA A 2 -6.84 20.67 -23.57
N GLY A 3 -7.70 20.08 -22.73
CA GLY A 3 -7.57 20.17 -21.28
C GLY A 3 -6.37 19.36 -20.78
N ALA A 4 -5.81 19.70 -19.62
CA ALA A 4 -4.67 18.97 -19.03
C ALA A 4 -4.92 17.45 -18.92
N ALA A 5 -6.18 17.05 -18.70
CA ALA A 5 -6.59 15.64 -18.66
C ALA A 5 -6.51 14.94 -20.04
N GLU A 6 -6.84 15.62 -21.13
CA GLU A 6 -6.72 15.09 -22.50
C GLU A 6 -5.25 14.98 -22.91
N VAL A 7 -4.43 15.97 -22.56
CA VAL A 7 -2.98 15.94 -22.81
C VAL A 7 -2.31 14.79 -22.04
N ALA A 8 -2.70 14.57 -20.78
CA ALA A 8 -2.18 13.45 -19.99
C ALA A 8 -2.61 12.08 -20.55
N LYS A 9 -3.85 11.97 -21.06
CA LYS A 9 -4.34 10.74 -21.70
C LYS A 9 -3.59 10.45 -23.01
N ALA A 10 -3.39 11.47 -23.85
CA ALA A 10 -2.63 11.35 -25.09
C ALA A 10 -1.16 11.01 -24.82
N GLY A 11 -0.54 11.63 -23.81
CA GLY A 11 0.84 11.35 -23.41
C GLY A 11 1.05 9.91 -22.92
N ARG A 12 0.12 9.39 -22.09
CA ARG A 12 0.17 7.98 -21.66
C ARG A 12 0.01 7.00 -22.82
N HIS A 13 -0.89 7.29 -23.75
CA HIS A 13 -1.09 6.45 -24.93
C HIS A 13 0.14 6.43 -25.85
N LEU A 14 0.77 7.59 -26.06
CA LEU A 14 1.99 7.70 -26.87
C LEU A 14 3.17 6.96 -26.21
N ARG A 15 3.30 7.01 -24.88
CA ARG A 15 4.33 6.26 -24.12
C ARG A 15 4.13 4.74 -24.27
N ALA A 16 2.91 4.25 -24.11
CA ALA A 16 2.60 2.82 -24.23
C ALA A 16 2.82 2.25 -25.66
N VAL A 17 2.70 3.09 -26.70
CA VAL A 17 2.99 2.69 -28.08
C VAL A 17 4.51 2.67 -28.35
N LEU A 18 5.27 3.56 -27.71
CA LEU A 18 6.72 3.69 -27.91
C LEU A 18 7.55 2.74 -27.04
N ASP A 19 7.03 2.37 -25.87
CA ASP A 19 7.65 1.43 -24.94
C ASP A 19 6.55 0.48 -24.39
N PRO A 20 6.09 -0.48 -25.21
CA PRO A 20 5.00 -1.38 -24.84
C PRO A 20 5.36 -2.26 -23.63
N ASP A 21 6.65 -2.55 -23.45
CA ASP A 21 7.18 -3.32 -22.32
C ASP A 21 7.54 -2.42 -21.12
N GLY A 22 7.39 -1.10 -21.25
CA GLY A 22 7.79 -0.12 -20.24
C GLY A 22 7.01 -0.25 -18.93
N GLU A 23 5.73 -0.66 -18.99
CA GLU A 23 4.92 -0.92 -17.79
C GLU A 23 5.39 -2.19 -17.07
N GLU A 24 5.73 -3.28 -17.80
CA GLU A 24 6.29 -4.50 -17.19
C GLU A 24 7.70 -4.28 -16.61
N ARG A 25 8.54 -3.44 -17.26
CA ARG A 25 9.84 -3.04 -16.72
C ARG A 25 9.70 -2.16 -15.47
N ASP A 26 8.71 -1.27 -15.45
CA ASP A 26 8.38 -0.47 -14.25
C ASP A 26 7.91 -1.38 -13.10
N GLU A 27 7.12 -2.43 -13.38
CA GLU A 27 6.64 -3.38 -12.36
C GLU A 27 7.76 -4.27 -11.79
N GLN A 28 8.63 -4.81 -12.64
CA GLN A 28 9.77 -5.62 -12.19
C GLN A 28 10.76 -4.77 -11.38
N ALA A 29 11.04 -3.54 -11.82
CA ALA A 29 11.88 -2.60 -11.07
C ALA A 29 11.25 -2.21 -9.72
N ASP A 30 9.93 -2.05 -9.66
CA ASP A 30 9.20 -1.83 -8.40
C ASP A 30 9.28 -3.06 -7.48
N TYR A 31 9.19 -4.27 -8.05
CA TYR A 31 9.32 -5.50 -7.29
C TYR A 31 10.72 -5.69 -6.71
N GLU A 32 11.77 -5.31 -7.43
CA GLU A 32 13.16 -5.36 -6.97
C GLU A 32 13.45 -4.40 -5.82
N ARG A 33 12.70 -3.29 -5.70
CA ARG A 33 12.83 -2.32 -4.60
C ARG A 33 12.19 -2.77 -3.29
N ARG A 34 11.41 -3.84 -3.30
CA ARG A 34 10.68 -4.31 -2.11
C ARG A 34 11.62 -4.59 -0.95
N PHE A 35 11.26 -4.12 0.24
CA PHE A 35 12.01 -4.42 1.44
C PHE A 35 11.08 -4.46 2.66
N LEU A 36 11.54 -5.14 3.70
CA LEU A 36 10.96 -5.12 5.04
C LEU A 36 12.11 -5.04 6.04
N ARG A 37 12.09 -4.02 6.89
CA ARG A 37 13.01 -3.86 8.01
C ARG A 37 12.18 -3.83 9.28
N VAL A 38 12.45 -4.74 10.20
CA VAL A 38 11.80 -4.80 11.50
C VAL A 38 12.86 -4.71 12.58
N ARG A 39 12.58 -3.94 13.61
CA ARG A 39 13.46 -3.74 14.77
C ARG A 39 12.64 -3.81 16.05
N PRO A 40 13.20 -4.32 17.16
CA PRO A 40 12.55 -4.23 18.46
C PRO A 40 12.27 -2.76 18.81
N GLY A 41 11.03 -2.47 19.19
CA GLY A 41 10.60 -1.19 19.72
C GLY A 41 10.85 -1.08 21.22
N LYS A 42 10.79 0.15 21.76
CA LYS A 42 10.85 0.35 23.21
C LYS A 42 9.57 -0.24 23.84
N GLY A 43 9.71 -1.09 24.85
CA GLY A 43 8.57 -1.71 25.54
C GLY A 43 8.09 -3.05 24.97
N GLY A 44 8.89 -3.71 24.12
CA GLY A 44 8.59 -5.07 23.64
C GLY A 44 7.69 -5.14 22.40
N GLY A 45 7.26 -3.99 21.87
CA GLY A 45 6.62 -3.91 20.55
C GLY A 45 7.63 -4.08 19.40
N VAL A 46 7.12 -4.10 18.17
CA VAL A 46 7.94 -4.09 16.95
C VAL A 46 7.73 -2.79 16.19
N GLU A 47 8.82 -2.21 15.72
CA GLU A 47 8.80 -1.08 14.81
C GLU A 47 9.39 -1.52 13.48
N GLY A 48 8.92 -0.98 12.37
CA GLY A 48 9.43 -1.36 11.07
C GLY A 48 9.08 -0.40 9.96
N GLU A 49 9.81 -0.55 8.88
CA GLU A 49 9.62 0.16 7.62
C GLU A 49 9.63 -0.84 6.49
N PHE A 50 8.81 -0.62 5.48
CA PHE A 50 8.75 -1.46 4.31
C PHE A 50 8.40 -0.66 3.08
N TYR A 51 8.77 -1.22 1.94
CA TYR A 51 8.24 -0.81 0.65
C TYR A 51 7.58 -2.03 0.00
N LEU A 52 6.32 -1.87 -0.38
CA LEU A 52 5.61 -2.86 -1.17
C LEU A 52 5.46 -2.35 -2.61
N PRO A 53 5.62 -3.23 -3.60
CA PRO A 53 5.27 -2.94 -4.98
C PRO A 53 3.81 -2.52 -5.12
N ARG A 54 3.47 -1.87 -6.22
CA ARG A 54 2.17 -1.21 -6.42
C ARG A 54 0.96 -2.06 -6.03
N GLU A 55 0.87 -3.28 -6.54
CA GLU A 55 -0.27 -4.16 -6.29
C GLU A 55 -0.40 -4.60 -4.82
N PRO A 56 0.60 -5.26 -4.19
CA PRO A 56 0.51 -5.61 -2.77
C PRO A 56 0.40 -4.39 -1.85
N GLY A 57 1.01 -3.25 -2.22
CA GLY A 57 0.86 -1.99 -1.49
C GLY A 57 -0.58 -1.46 -1.51
N ALA A 58 -1.25 -1.50 -2.67
CA ALA A 58 -2.66 -1.12 -2.79
C ALA A 58 -3.58 -2.04 -1.99
N ARG A 59 -3.29 -3.35 -1.97
CA ARG A 59 -4.04 -4.33 -1.15
C ARG A 59 -3.90 -4.03 0.34
N LEU A 60 -2.68 -3.79 0.82
CA LEU A 60 -2.46 -3.40 2.23
C LEU A 60 -3.19 -2.10 2.57
N MET A 61 -3.08 -1.09 1.71
CA MET A 61 -3.75 0.18 1.94
C MET A 61 -5.28 0.04 2.00
N THR A 62 -5.86 -0.80 1.13
CA THR A 62 -7.29 -1.10 1.13
C THR A 62 -7.72 -1.75 2.45
N LEU A 63 -6.97 -2.75 2.92
CA LEU A 63 -7.23 -3.42 4.19
C LEU A 63 -7.19 -2.44 5.36
N LEU A 64 -6.13 -1.62 5.44
CA LEU A 64 -5.97 -0.63 6.50
C LEU A 64 -7.13 0.38 6.48
N GLN A 65 -7.56 0.84 5.30
CA GLN A 65 -8.68 1.77 5.17
C GLN A 65 -10.02 1.13 5.53
N GLU A 66 -10.25 -0.13 5.15
CA GLU A 66 -11.50 -0.85 5.43
C GLU A 66 -11.71 -1.06 6.93
N TYR A 67 -10.67 -1.53 7.62
CA TYR A 67 -10.72 -1.75 9.05
C TYR A 67 -10.65 -0.43 9.85
N ALA A 68 -10.06 0.63 9.27
CA ALA A 68 -10.00 1.96 9.88
C ALA A 68 -11.24 2.83 9.66
N LYS A 69 -12.30 2.32 9.00
CA LYS A 69 -13.59 3.02 8.90
C LYS A 69 -14.14 3.28 10.30
N LYS A 70 -14.70 4.48 10.53
CA LYS A 70 -15.33 4.86 11.80
C LYS A 70 -16.48 3.88 12.10
N LYS A 71 -16.30 3.02 13.12
CA LYS A 71 -17.27 1.96 13.45
C LYS A 71 -18.39 2.41 14.40
N ALA A 72 -18.21 3.52 15.12
CA ALA A 72 -19.20 4.05 16.05
C ALA A 72 -19.19 5.58 16.13
N ASP A 73 -20.33 6.18 16.46
CA ASP A 73 -20.39 7.59 16.84
C ASP A 73 -19.58 7.83 18.12
N GLY A 74 -18.81 8.92 18.14
CA GLY A 74 -17.88 9.22 19.25
C GLY A 74 -16.49 8.57 19.17
N ASP A 75 -16.12 7.92 18.06
CA ASP A 75 -14.73 7.48 17.87
C ASP A 75 -13.78 8.67 17.64
N ASP A 76 -13.04 9.04 18.68
CA ASP A 76 -12.11 10.17 18.71
C ASP A 76 -10.68 9.83 18.24
N ARG A 77 -10.42 8.56 17.90
CA ARG A 77 -9.09 8.15 17.41
C ARG A 77 -8.75 8.84 16.10
N THR A 78 -7.47 9.10 15.89
CA THR A 78 -6.94 9.56 14.60
C THR A 78 -7.02 8.45 13.55
N LEU A 79 -6.90 8.82 12.26
CA LEU A 79 -6.82 7.84 11.19
C LEU A 79 -5.64 6.87 11.38
N THR A 80 -4.49 7.38 11.82
CA THR A 80 -3.28 6.59 12.05
C THR A 80 -3.47 5.58 13.18
N GLU A 81 -4.12 5.96 14.28
CA GLU A 81 -4.44 5.02 15.37
C GLU A 81 -5.39 3.92 14.87
N ARG A 82 -6.43 4.27 14.11
CA ARG A 82 -7.34 3.27 13.53
C ARG A 82 -6.65 2.35 12.52
N GLN A 83 -5.69 2.86 11.74
CA GLN A 83 -4.91 2.04 10.82
C GLN A 83 -3.93 1.12 11.57
N ALA A 84 -3.37 1.56 12.69
CA ALA A 84 -2.57 0.70 13.56
C ALA A 84 -3.42 -0.42 14.16
N ASP A 85 -4.59 -0.09 14.71
CA ASP A 85 -5.54 -1.07 15.24
C ASP A 85 -5.98 -2.08 14.16
N ALA A 86 -6.22 -1.60 12.93
CA ALA A 86 -6.55 -2.43 11.78
C ALA A 86 -5.44 -3.44 11.45
N LEU A 87 -4.18 -2.98 11.43
CA LEU A 87 -3.03 -3.86 11.18
C LEU A 87 -2.88 -4.91 12.29
N ILE A 88 -3.06 -4.51 13.55
CA ILE A 88 -3.00 -5.41 14.71
C ILE A 88 -4.09 -6.48 14.60
N ALA A 89 -5.34 -6.09 14.31
CA ALA A 89 -6.45 -7.03 14.15
C ALA A 89 -6.17 -8.05 13.04
N ALA A 90 -5.71 -7.59 11.88
CA ALA A 90 -5.39 -8.46 10.76
C ALA A 90 -4.26 -9.46 11.06
N LEU A 91 -3.23 -9.05 11.82
CA LEU A 91 -2.15 -9.93 12.24
C LEU A 91 -2.61 -11.00 13.23
N LEU A 92 -3.53 -10.66 14.14
CA LEU A 92 -4.08 -11.60 15.13
C LEU A 92 -5.10 -12.57 14.54
N GLU A 93 -5.84 -12.13 13.52
CA GLU A 93 -6.83 -12.97 12.81
C GLU A 93 -6.16 -14.00 11.88
N GLN A 94 -4.96 -13.70 11.35
CA GLN A 94 -4.27 -14.59 10.43
C GLN A 94 -3.57 -15.75 11.16
N LYS A 95 -3.95 -16.98 10.81
CA LYS A 95 -3.14 -18.17 11.07
C LYS A 95 -2.11 -18.29 9.94
N ILE A 96 -0.83 -18.06 10.24
CA ILE A 96 0.22 -18.43 9.30
C ILE A 96 0.30 -19.96 9.30
N VAL A 97 -0.19 -20.59 8.22
CA VAL A 97 0.03 -22.02 7.96
C VAL A 97 1.42 -22.12 7.36
N THR A 98 2.36 -22.63 8.12
CA THR A 98 3.64 -23.12 7.60
C THR A 98 3.43 -24.57 7.16
N GLU A 99 3.64 -24.84 5.87
CA GLU A 99 3.82 -26.21 5.34
C GLU A 99 5.10 -26.87 5.88
#